data_AF-A0A1M5YVQ4-F1
#
_entry.id   AF-A0A1M5YVQ4-F1
#
_cell.length_a   1.000
_cell.length_b   1.000
_cell.length_c   1.000
_cell.angle_alpha   90.00
_cell.angle_beta   90.00
_cell.angle_gamma   90.00
#
_symmetry.space_group_name_H-M   'P 1'
#
loop_
_entity.id
_entity.type
_entity.pdbx_description
1 polymer ?
#
loop_
_entity_poly.entity_id
_entity_poly.type
_entity_poly.pdbx_seq_one_letter_code
_entity_poly.pdbx_strand_id
1 'polypeptide(L)'
;MITKRISFLTDKDCCGCGVCAAVCPIDCITLVANDEGFLYPDIDGTRCTDCGLCTKVCPLQHNTEIYDRISPPQVYAAWNLDDDIRRQSSSGGVFSVLAGAVLKEGGVVAGAAFAENMVCRHILVDEEIGLASLRGSKYVQSEIPSELFQYIRSLLDHGRHVFFTGTPCQVAGLRNFVVKDFPNLLCADLVCHGVPSPAWFRKFINESQTESKRIINIDFRNKEIGWNFSTAKVKTNYSDGTSLIERWFNNSYMVSFSRDYALRESCYACKFTTTCRQGDLTLADYWKVAMKYPEYDTEDKGTSLVLVNSRKGQAWLTRCQAKLFIGTGDLEHAILGNPMLVRPASRPIVRNDFYRHASEMSVNQLRRKYQLHRRPIWRRILAALRRRVKRLVDTSV
;
A
#
# COMPACT_ATOMS: atom_id res chain seq x y z
N MET A 1 -30.79 28.42 -3.69
CA MET A 1 -30.32 27.69 -2.49
C MET A 1 -28.82 27.53 -2.59
N ILE A 2 -28.05 28.28 -1.81
CA ILE A 2 -26.58 28.20 -1.81
C ILE A 2 -26.22 26.94 -1.02
N THR A 3 -25.93 25.85 -1.72
CA THR A 3 -25.27 24.68 -1.13
C THR A 3 -23.90 25.13 -0.66
N LYS A 4 -23.74 25.38 0.65
CA LYS A 4 -22.43 25.52 1.28
C LYS A 4 -21.74 24.15 1.23
N ARG A 5 -21.13 23.82 0.09
CA ARG A 5 -20.11 22.76 0.02
C ARG A 5 -18.91 23.25 0.81
N ILE A 6 -18.69 22.65 1.98
CA ILE A 6 -17.54 22.94 2.80
C ILE A 6 -16.34 22.20 2.17
N SER A 7 -15.69 22.83 1.20
CA SER A 7 -14.49 22.32 0.52
C SER A 7 -13.23 22.93 1.15
N PHE A 8 -12.87 22.53 2.37
CA PHE A 8 -11.62 22.99 3.01
C PHE A 8 -10.42 22.06 2.77
N LEU A 9 -10.56 21.00 1.96
CA LEU A 9 -9.47 20.08 1.68
C LEU A 9 -8.94 20.32 0.26
N THR A 10 -7.67 20.70 0.15
CA THR A 10 -6.97 20.60 -1.13
C THR A 10 -6.63 19.13 -1.41
N ASP A 11 -6.33 18.79 -2.66
CA ASP A 11 -5.91 17.43 -3.05
C ASP A 11 -4.69 16.91 -2.25
N LYS A 12 -3.89 17.82 -1.69
CA LYS A 12 -2.72 17.51 -0.85
C LYS A 12 -3.10 17.13 0.59
N ASP A 13 -4.26 17.57 1.06
CA ASP A 13 -4.67 17.50 2.48
C ASP A 13 -5.63 16.33 2.77
N CYS A 14 -5.91 15.49 1.78
CA CYS A 14 -6.74 14.30 1.94
C CYS A 14 -6.00 13.06 1.44
N CYS A 15 -5.94 12.01 2.25
CA CYS A 15 -5.41 10.70 1.84
C CYS A 15 -6.50 9.74 1.34
N GLY A 16 -7.78 10.13 1.38
CA GLY A 16 -8.91 9.32 0.91
C GLY A 16 -9.12 8.03 1.71
N CYS A 17 -8.89 8.02 3.03
CA CYS A 17 -9.10 6.83 3.86
C CYS A 17 -10.57 6.59 4.24
N GLY A 18 -11.48 7.54 3.97
CA GLY A 18 -12.92 7.39 4.19
C GLY A 18 -13.42 7.52 5.63
N VAL A 19 -12.53 7.62 6.62
CA VAL A 19 -12.92 7.68 8.04
C VAL A 19 -13.88 8.83 8.38
N CYS A 20 -13.76 9.96 7.68
CA CYS A 20 -14.66 11.11 7.85
C CYS A 20 -16.13 10.77 7.54
N ALA A 21 -16.39 9.95 6.52
CA ALA A 21 -17.72 9.46 6.21
C ALA A 21 -18.19 8.47 7.27
N ALA A 22 -17.32 7.53 7.68
CA ALA A 22 -17.65 6.50 8.66
C ALA A 22 -18.03 7.04 10.05
N VAL A 23 -17.41 8.16 10.48
CA VAL A 23 -17.68 8.78 11.80
C VAL A 23 -18.89 9.72 11.77
N CYS A 24 -19.43 10.06 10.60
CA CYS A 24 -20.49 11.05 10.49
C CYS A 24 -21.79 10.49 11.11
N PRO A 25 -22.34 11.07 12.19
CA PRO A 25 -23.48 10.49 12.90
C PRO A 25 -24.81 10.64 12.15
N ILE A 26 -24.83 11.45 11.09
CA ILE A 26 -26.03 11.79 10.31
C ILE A 26 -25.83 11.49 8.82
N ASP A 27 -24.78 10.75 8.45
CA ASP A 27 -24.51 10.31 7.06
C ASP A 27 -24.65 11.43 6.01
N CYS A 28 -24.05 12.59 6.28
CA CYS A 28 -24.04 13.75 5.38
C CYS A 28 -22.75 13.87 4.55
N ILE A 29 -21.82 12.92 4.67
CA ILE A 29 -20.54 12.92 3.94
C ILE A 29 -20.51 11.70 3.02
N THR A 30 -20.38 11.94 1.72
CA THR A 30 -20.18 10.89 0.72
C THR A 30 -18.76 10.99 0.13
N LEU A 31 -18.21 9.89 -0.35
CA LEU A 31 -16.91 9.89 -1.01
C LEU A 31 -17.10 9.90 -2.52
N VAL A 32 -16.68 10.97 -3.18
CA VAL A 32 -16.84 11.17 -4.63
C VAL A 32 -15.48 11.23 -5.30
N ALA A 33 -15.36 10.58 -6.46
CA ALA A 33 -14.13 10.61 -7.23
C ALA A 33 -13.91 12.00 -7.86
N ASN A 34 -12.68 12.53 -7.77
CA ASN A 34 -12.27 13.66 -8.60
C ASN A 34 -11.97 13.20 -10.04
N ASP A 35 -11.55 14.14 -10.91
CA ASP A 35 -11.22 13.87 -12.32
C ASP A 35 -10.09 12.84 -12.51
N GLU A 36 -9.27 12.62 -11.49
CA GLU A 36 -8.20 11.65 -11.48
C GLU A 36 -8.63 10.29 -10.93
N GLY A 37 -9.89 10.14 -10.48
CA GLY A 37 -10.43 8.91 -9.90
C GLY A 37 -10.13 8.69 -8.42
N PHE A 38 -9.59 9.69 -7.72
CA PHE A 38 -9.34 9.62 -6.28
C PHE A 38 -10.57 10.07 -5.50
N LEU A 39 -10.94 9.33 -4.47
CA LEU A 39 -12.11 9.66 -3.63
C LEU A 39 -11.82 10.80 -2.65
N TYR A 40 -12.72 11.78 -2.58
CA TYR A 40 -12.70 12.90 -1.64
C TYR A 40 -14.08 13.06 -0.98
N PRO A 41 -14.14 13.57 0.27
CA PRO A 41 -15.41 13.83 0.93
C PRO A 41 -16.17 14.98 0.25
N ASP A 42 -17.42 14.72 -0.14
CA ASP A 42 -18.45 15.71 -0.48
C ASP A 42 -19.44 15.79 0.68
N ILE A 43 -19.55 16.97 1.30
CA ILE A 43 -20.36 17.20 2.50
C ILE A 43 -21.64 17.93 2.10
N ASP A 44 -22.79 17.35 2.46
CA ASP A 44 -24.08 18.03 2.38
C ASP A 44 -24.20 19.06 3.52
N GLY A 45 -23.86 20.30 3.22
CA GLY A 45 -23.91 21.42 4.16
C GLY A 45 -25.32 21.79 4.63
N THR A 46 -26.39 21.27 4.02
CA THR A 46 -27.76 21.50 4.51
C THR A 46 -28.14 20.54 5.64
N ARG A 47 -27.49 19.38 5.70
CA ARG A 47 -27.68 18.36 6.75
C ARG A 47 -26.64 18.47 7.85
N CYS A 48 -25.42 18.91 7.51
CA CYS A 48 -24.30 18.99 8.46
C CYS A 48 -24.63 19.79 9.72
N THR A 49 -24.41 19.19 10.89
CA THR A 49 -24.62 19.81 12.21
C THR A 49 -23.39 20.52 12.77
N ASP A 50 -22.31 20.62 12.00
CA ASP A 50 -21.03 21.22 12.39
C ASP A 50 -20.41 20.61 13.68
N CYS A 51 -20.60 19.32 13.91
CA CYS A 51 -20.11 18.63 15.13
C CYS A 51 -18.59 18.48 15.21
N GLY A 52 -17.86 18.69 14.11
CA GLY A 52 -16.39 18.58 14.03
C GLY A 52 -15.81 17.16 14.19
N LEU A 53 -16.61 16.10 14.16
CA LEU A 53 -16.10 14.73 14.32
C LEU A 53 -15.20 14.30 13.16
N CYS A 54 -15.58 14.63 11.92
CA CYS A 54 -14.84 14.27 10.72
C CYS A 54 -13.41 14.86 10.68
N THR A 55 -13.22 16.06 11.23
CA THR A 55 -11.90 16.70 11.35
C THR A 55 -11.09 16.06 12.48
N LYS A 56 -11.70 15.81 13.65
CA LYS A 56 -11.06 15.15 14.80
C LYS A 56 -10.49 13.77 14.46
N VAL A 57 -11.19 12.99 13.63
CA VAL A 57 -10.69 11.66 13.22
C VAL A 57 -9.74 11.71 12.02
N CYS A 58 -9.56 12.86 11.36
CA CYS A 58 -8.75 12.95 10.16
C CYS A 58 -7.27 12.65 10.47
N PRO A 59 -6.66 11.59 9.89
CA PRO A 59 -5.30 11.19 10.21
C PRO A 59 -4.24 12.20 9.74
N LEU A 60 -4.59 13.12 8.82
CA LEU A 60 -3.70 14.19 8.37
C LEU A 60 -3.75 15.43 9.27
N GLN A 61 -4.77 15.56 10.12
CA GLN A 61 -4.92 16.64 11.10
C GLN A 61 -4.52 16.20 12.51
N HIS A 62 -4.84 14.95 12.85
CA HIS A 62 -4.53 14.35 14.14
C HIS A 62 -3.85 13.00 13.93
N ASN A 63 -2.64 12.88 14.45
CA ASN A 63 -1.89 11.63 14.40
C ASN A 63 -2.05 10.92 15.75
N THR A 64 -2.84 9.84 15.81
CA THR A 64 -2.92 9.06 17.05
C THR A 64 -1.61 8.34 17.29
N GLU A 65 -1.01 8.56 18.45
CA GLU A 65 0.18 7.82 18.85
C GLU A 65 -0.18 6.36 19.13
N ILE A 66 0.73 5.45 18.79
CA ILE A 66 0.61 4.06 19.22
C ILE A 66 0.87 4.00 20.73
N TYR A 67 -0.03 3.37 21.47
CA TYR A 67 0.16 3.05 22.89
C TYR A 67 1.30 2.03 23.05
N ASP A 68 2.13 2.18 24.09
CA ASP A 68 3.31 1.34 24.34
C ASP A 68 4.30 1.28 23.17
N ARG A 69 4.54 2.43 22.53
CA ARG A 69 5.47 2.59 21.41
C ARG A 69 6.89 2.15 21.78
N ILE A 70 7.53 1.48 20.83
CA ILE A 70 8.97 1.22 20.80
C ILE A 70 9.60 2.22 19.83
N SER A 71 10.51 3.07 20.33
CA SER A 71 11.19 4.09 19.53
C SER A 71 12.68 4.19 19.91
N PRO A 72 13.63 4.03 18.96
CA PRO A 72 13.39 3.60 17.57
C PRO A 72 12.79 2.19 17.51
N PRO A 73 12.04 1.84 16.44
CA PRO A 73 11.46 0.50 16.32
C PRO A 73 12.57 -0.56 16.21
N GLN A 74 12.29 -1.76 16.73
CA GLN A 74 13.16 -2.90 16.53
C GLN A 74 13.02 -3.42 15.10
N VAL A 75 14.12 -3.93 14.53
CA VAL A 75 14.20 -4.27 13.11
C VAL A 75 14.54 -5.75 12.96
N TYR A 76 13.76 -6.44 12.15
CA TYR A 76 13.97 -7.84 11.84
C TYR A 76 13.89 -8.12 10.33
N ALA A 77 14.74 -9.04 9.87
CA ALA A 77 14.51 -9.81 8.67
C ALA A 77 13.66 -11.02 9.02
N ALA A 78 12.58 -11.27 8.28
CA ALA A 78 11.73 -12.43 8.56
C ALA A 78 11.12 -13.04 7.31
N TRP A 79 10.88 -14.35 7.37
CA TRP A 79 10.10 -15.06 6.35
C TRP A 79 9.38 -16.28 6.95
N ASN A 80 8.30 -16.68 6.29
CA ASN A 80 7.52 -17.86 6.60
C ASN A 80 8.33 -19.12 6.27
N LEU A 81 8.31 -20.09 7.19
CA LEU A 81 8.95 -21.39 7.02
C LEU A 81 8.17 -22.32 6.07
N ASP A 82 6.91 -22.00 5.79
CA ASP A 82 6.17 -22.57 4.66
C ASP A 82 6.55 -21.86 3.36
N ASP A 83 7.32 -22.57 2.53
CA ASP A 83 7.84 -22.06 1.27
C ASP A 83 6.75 -21.77 0.22
N ASP A 84 5.62 -22.48 0.27
CA ASP A 84 4.51 -22.23 -0.65
C ASP A 84 3.79 -20.94 -0.30
N ILE A 85 3.51 -20.71 0.99
CA ILE A 85 2.94 -19.43 1.45
C ILE A 85 3.93 -18.30 1.23
N ARG A 86 5.22 -18.52 1.51
CA ARG A 86 6.28 -17.56 1.22
C ARG A 86 6.23 -17.21 -0.26
N ARG A 87 6.29 -18.18 -1.17
CA ARG A 87 6.27 -17.98 -2.63
C ARG A 87 5.04 -17.23 -3.14
N GLN A 88 3.86 -17.49 -2.58
CA GLN A 88 2.62 -16.79 -2.93
C GLN A 88 2.49 -15.38 -2.33
N SER A 89 3.41 -14.99 -1.46
CA SER A 89 3.43 -13.66 -0.82
C SER A 89 4.36 -12.69 -1.55
N SER A 90 4.10 -11.38 -1.46
CA SER A 90 4.95 -10.35 -2.09
C SER A 90 6.41 -10.37 -1.64
N SER A 91 6.65 -10.85 -0.42
CA SER A 91 7.93 -10.78 0.28
C SER A 91 8.13 -12.07 1.10
N GLY A 92 8.59 -11.99 2.35
CA GLY A 92 8.78 -13.13 3.25
C GLY A 92 7.51 -13.84 3.73
N GLY A 93 6.31 -13.30 3.53
CA GLY A 93 5.06 -13.98 3.91
C GLY A 93 4.68 -13.88 5.40
N VAL A 94 5.28 -12.92 6.12
CA VAL A 94 5.00 -12.66 7.55
C VAL A 94 3.52 -12.34 7.82
N PHE A 95 2.87 -11.59 6.91
CA PHE A 95 1.44 -11.28 7.00
C PHE A 95 0.58 -12.54 7.20
N SER A 96 0.80 -13.58 6.39
CA SER A 96 -0.02 -14.79 6.44
C SER A 96 0.16 -15.55 7.76
N VAL A 97 1.35 -15.51 8.37
CA VAL A 97 1.57 -16.14 9.67
C VAL A 97 0.82 -15.40 10.78
N LEU A 98 0.94 -14.07 10.83
CA LEU A 98 0.22 -13.23 11.81
C LEU A 98 -1.29 -13.37 11.67
N ALA A 99 -1.78 -13.27 10.42
CA ALA A 99 -3.19 -13.41 10.10
C ALA A 99 -3.74 -14.79 10.49
N GLY A 100 -3.03 -15.86 10.16
CA GLY A 100 -3.41 -17.22 10.55
C GLY A 100 -3.42 -17.42 12.06
N ALA A 101 -2.51 -16.81 12.81
CA ALA A 101 -2.51 -16.87 14.28
C ALA A 101 -3.76 -16.20 14.87
N VAL A 102 -4.14 -15.03 14.37
CA VAL A 102 -5.35 -14.30 14.80
C VAL A 102 -6.63 -15.09 14.47
N LEU A 103 -6.73 -15.66 13.28
CA LEU A 103 -7.88 -16.50 12.90
C LEU A 103 -7.99 -17.77 13.75
N LYS A 104 -6.86 -18.40 14.09
CA LYS A 104 -6.83 -19.58 14.97
C LYS A 104 -7.38 -19.29 16.38
N GLU A 105 -7.35 -18.03 16.81
CA GLU A 105 -7.95 -17.56 18.07
C GLU A 105 -9.41 -17.13 17.92
N GLY A 106 -10.05 -17.45 16.79
CA GLY A 106 -11.42 -17.02 16.50
C GLY A 106 -11.54 -15.53 16.14
N GLY A 107 -10.41 -14.86 15.88
CA GLY A 107 -10.37 -13.47 15.44
C GLY A 107 -10.80 -13.28 13.98
N VAL A 108 -10.61 -12.07 13.47
CA VAL A 108 -10.83 -11.70 12.07
C VAL A 108 -9.67 -10.90 11.52
N VAL A 109 -9.50 -10.90 10.20
CA VAL A 109 -8.45 -10.16 9.51
C VAL A 109 -9.07 -9.22 8.48
N ALA A 110 -8.77 -7.92 8.61
CA ALA A 110 -9.16 -6.90 7.66
C ALA A 110 -7.97 -6.49 6.78
N GLY A 111 -8.16 -6.49 5.46
CA GLY A 111 -7.10 -6.15 4.53
C GLY A 111 -7.61 -5.91 3.11
N ALA A 112 -6.71 -5.45 2.24
CA ALA A 112 -7.05 -5.12 0.85
C ALA A 112 -7.18 -6.38 -0.03
N ALA A 113 -8.32 -6.50 -0.71
CA ALA A 113 -8.61 -7.52 -1.72
C ALA A 113 -9.04 -6.87 -3.04
N PHE A 114 -9.01 -7.63 -4.13
CA PHE A 114 -9.76 -7.27 -5.33
C PHE A 114 -11.17 -7.82 -5.19
N ALA A 115 -12.15 -6.92 -5.25
CA ALA A 115 -13.56 -7.26 -5.38
C ALA A 115 -13.93 -7.41 -6.87
N GLU A 116 -15.23 -7.43 -7.16
CA GLU A 116 -15.73 -7.47 -8.53
C GLU A 116 -15.10 -6.36 -9.41
N ASN A 117 -14.85 -6.68 -10.68
CA ASN A 117 -14.25 -5.77 -11.66
C ASN A 117 -12.87 -5.20 -11.25
N MET A 118 -12.09 -5.95 -10.46
CA MET A 118 -10.76 -5.56 -9.99
C MET A 118 -10.74 -4.27 -9.16
N VAL A 119 -11.87 -3.88 -8.56
CA VAL A 119 -11.89 -2.76 -7.59
C VAL A 119 -11.16 -3.20 -6.33
N CYS A 120 -10.15 -2.43 -5.90
CA CYS A 120 -9.45 -2.73 -4.66
C CYS A 120 -10.23 -2.19 -3.47
N ARG A 121 -10.60 -3.06 -2.54
CA ARG A 121 -11.39 -2.72 -1.36
C ARG A 121 -10.90 -3.50 -0.16
N HIS A 122 -10.96 -2.89 1.02
CA HIS A 122 -10.76 -3.60 2.28
C HIS A 122 -11.98 -4.48 2.58
N ILE A 123 -11.71 -5.76 2.87
CA ILE A 123 -12.70 -6.74 3.30
C ILE A 123 -12.27 -7.36 4.63
N LEU A 124 -13.20 -8.06 5.28
CA LEU A 124 -12.92 -8.93 6.41
C LEU A 124 -12.95 -10.39 5.98
N VAL A 125 -12.05 -11.17 6.55
CA VAL A 125 -12.07 -12.62 6.48
C VAL A 125 -11.96 -13.18 7.90
N ASP A 126 -12.71 -14.24 8.17
CA ASP A 126 -12.73 -14.96 9.45
C ASP A 126 -12.35 -16.44 9.30
N GLU A 127 -11.99 -16.87 8.09
CA GLU A 127 -11.51 -18.22 7.80
C GLU A 127 -10.17 -18.17 7.03
N GLU A 128 -9.34 -19.20 7.26
CA GLU A 128 -8.00 -19.28 6.69
C GLU A 128 -8.01 -19.30 5.15
N ILE A 129 -9.02 -19.93 4.55
CA ILE A 129 -9.21 -19.96 3.09
C ILE A 129 -9.36 -18.54 2.50
N GLY A 130 -9.94 -17.62 3.27
CA GLY A 130 -10.11 -16.22 2.88
C GLY A 130 -8.79 -15.45 2.80
N LEU A 131 -7.72 -15.87 3.49
CA LEU A 131 -6.44 -15.15 3.54
C LEU A 131 -5.77 -15.01 2.16
N ALA A 132 -6.04 -15.95 1.24
CA ALA A 132 -5.51 -15.88 -0.12
C ALA A 132 -5.92 -14.60 -0.84
N SER A 133 -7.13 -14.09 -0.59
CA SER A 133 -7.63 -12.84 -1.18
C SER A 133 -6.89 -11.59 -0.66
N LEU A 134 -6.45 -11.63 0.60
CA LEU A 134 -5.73 -10.53 1.27
C LEU A 134 -4.23 -10.54 0.96
N ARG A 135 -3.67 -11.71 0.62
CA ARG A 135 -2.25 -11.88 0.30
C ARG A 135 -1.83 -11.07 -0.93
N GLY A 136 -0.56 -10.68 -0.96
CA GLY A 136 0.02 -9.96 -2.09
C GLY A 136 -0.27 -8.46 -2.08
N SER A 137 0.58 -7.70 -2.74
CA SER A 137 0.50 -6.24 -2.81
C SER A 137 -0.45 -5.81 -3.91
N LYS A 138 -1.39 -4.92 -3.59
CA LYS A 138 -2.27 -4.27 -4.57
C LYS A 138 -1.77 -2.84 -4.80
N TYR A 139 -1.22 -2.55 -5.97
CA TYR A 139 -0.65 -1.24 -6.29
C TYR A 139 -1.73 -0.29 -6.81
N VAL A 140 -2.76 -0.04 -6.02
CA VAL A 140 -3.86 0.89 -6.30
C VAL A 140 -4.46 1.31 -4.96
N GLN A 141 -5.04 2.52 -4.86
CA GLN A 141 -5.75 2.93 -3.65
C GLN A 141 -6.91 1.97 -3.38
N SER A 142 -6.98 1.42 -2.16
CA SER A 142 -8.13 0.64 -1.72
C SER A 142 -9.21 1.52 -1.10
N GLU A 143 -10.46 1.16 -1.35
CA GLU A 143 -11.63 1.71 -0.67
C GLU A 143 -11.83 1.02 0.69
N ILE A 144 -12.24 1.77 1.70
CA ILE A 144 -12.67 1.20 2.99
C ILE A 144 -14.12 1.63 3.23
N PRO A 145 -15.10 0.72 3.15
CA PRO A 145 -16.50 1.04 3.40
C PRO A 145 -16.72 1.56 4.83
N SER A 146 -17.67 2.48 5.01
CA SER A 146 -18.00 3.03 6.34
C SER A 146 -18.46 1.94 7.30
N GLU A 147 -19.22 0.98 6.79
CA GLU A 147 -19.75 -0.18 7.51
C GLU A 147 -18.63 -1.08 8.04
N LEU A 148 -17.50 -1.16 7.34
CA LEU A 148 -16.35 -1.93 7.79
C LEU A 148 -15.71 -1.33 9.05
N PHE A 149 -15.59 0.00 9.12
CA PHE A 149 -15.11 0.67 10.34
C PHE A 149 -16.04 0.40 11.52
N GLN A 150 -17.34 0.56 11.31
CA GLN A 150 -18.37 0.33 12.33
C GLN A 150 -18.36 -1.14 12.79
N TYR A 151 -18.25 -2.08 11.87
CA TYR A 151 -18.23 -3.51 12.19
C TYR A 151 -16.95 -3.90 12.93
N ILE A 152 -15.77 -3.38 12.55
CA ILE A 152 -14.53 -3.57 13.31
C ILE A 152 -14.71 -3.09 14.75
N ARG A 153 -15.28 -1.89 14.97
CA ARG A 153 -15.54 -1.39 16.32
C ARG A 153 -16.47 -2.32 17.10
N SER A 154 -17.56 -2.78 16.48
CA SER A 154 -18.48 -3.74 17.12
C SER A 154 -17.77 -5.02 17.53
N LEU A 155 -16.92 -5.60 16.67
CA LEU A 155 -16.16 -6.82 17.01
C LEU A 155 -15.21 -6.59 18.19
N LEU A 156 -14.56 -5.42 18.21
CA LEU A 156 -13.64 -5.05 19.28
C LEU A 156 -14.37 -4.87 20.62
N ASP A 157 -15.54 -4.20 20.62
CA ASP A 157 -16.37 -4.00 21.81
C ASP A 157 -16.89 -5.34 22.37
N HIS A 158 -17.05 -6.37 21.54
CA HIS A 158 -17.41 -7.74 21.94
C HIS A 158 -16.19 -8.63 22.26
N GLY A 159 -14.99 -8.05 22.36
CA GLY A 159 -13.77 -8.77 22.75
C GLY A 159 -13.17 -9.67 21.67
N ARG A 160 -13.69 -9.68 20.44
CA ARG A 160 -13.14 -10.48 19.34
C ARG A 160 -11.82 -9.85 18.86
N HIS A 161 -10.81 -10.67 18.59
CA HIS A 161 -9.56 -10.19 18.00
C HIS A 161 -9.76 -9.70 16.57
N VAL A 162 -9.20 -8.53 16.25
CA VAL A 162 -9.16 -7.97 14.90
C VAL A 162 -7.72 -7.69 14.51
N PHE A 163 -7.29 -8.20 13.37
CA PHE A 163 -6.03 -7.83 12.74
C PHE A 163 -6.30 -6.95 11.52
N PHE A 164 -6.03 -5.65 11.64
CA PHE A 164 -6.19 -4.71 10.54
C PHE A 164 -4.85 -4.45 9.83
N THR A 165 -4.86 -4.55 8.51
CA THR A 165 -3.70 -4.24 7.66
C THR A 165 -4.03 -3.17 6.64
N GLY A 166 -3.12 -2.24 6.41
CA GLY A 166 -3.33 -1.17 5.45
C GLY A 166 -2.11 -0.30 5.23
N THR A 167 -2.29 0.75 4.43
CA THR A 167 -1.30 1.83 4.38
C THR A 167 -1.25 2.57 5.73
N PRO A 168 -0.14 3.25 6.06
CA PRO A 168 -0.02 3.95 7.34
C PRO A 168 -1.14 4.96 7.61
N CYS A 169 -1.60 5.68 6.58
CA CYS A 169 -2.70 6.64 6.73
C CYS A 169 -4.06 5.95 6.97
N GLN A 170 -4.27 4.73 6.45
CA GLN A 170 -5.46 3.92 6.72
C GLN A 170 -5.43 3.37 8.14
N VAL A 171 -4.28 2.88 8.61
CA VAL A 171 -4.10 2.41 9.99
C VAL A 171 -4.32 3.56 10.98
N ALA A 172 -3.73 4.72 10.74
CA ALA A 172 -3.99 5.92 11.54
C ALA A 172 -5.49 6.31 11.52
N GLY A 173 -6.14 6.23 10.35
CA GLY A 173 -7.57 6.46 10.22
C GLY A 173 -8.41 5.53 11.08
N LEU A 174 -8.13 4.21 11.06
CA LEU A 174 -8.84 3.26 11.92
C LEU A 174 -8.60 3.55 13.41
N ARG A 175 -7.36 3.82 13.82
CA ARG A 175 -7.05 4.14 15.23
C ARG A 175 -7.81 5.39 15.69
N ASN A 176 -7.81 6.44 14.88
CA ASN A 176 -8.58 7.67 15.15
C ASN A 176 -10.08 7.39 15.25
N PHE A 177 -10.61 6.47 14.44
CA PHE A 177 -12.03 6.09 14.46
C PHE A 177 -12.45 5.39 15.74
N VAL A 178 -11.64 4.42 16.21
CA VAL A 178 -11.96 3.64 17.42
C VAL A 178 -11.67 4.40 18.71
N VAL A 179 -10.83 5.45 18.64
CA VAL A 179 -10.46 6.41 19.71
C VAL A 179 -9.69 5.80 20.90
N LYS A 180 -10.01 4.57 21.29
CA LYS A 180 -9.42 3.83 22.42
C LYS A 180 -8.35 2.86 21.94
N ASP A 181 -7.37 2.56 22.80
CA ASP A 181 -6.54 1.38 22.57
C ASP A 181 -7.32 0.12 22.91
N PHE A 182 -7.50 -0.73 21.91
CA PHE A 182 -8.10 -2.04 22.10
C PHE A 182 -6.99 -3.09 22.21
N PRO A 183 -6.88 -3.85 23.31
CA PRO A 183 -5.87 -4.90 23.44
C PRO A 183 -6.07 -6.01 22.40
N ASN A 184 -7.32 -6.21 21.96
CA ASN A 184 -7.74 -7.13 20.91
C ASN A 184 -7.63 -6.56 19.47
N LEU A 185 -7.13 -5.34 19.28
CA LEU A 185 -6.80 -4.78 17.97
C LEU A 185 -5.30 -4.89 17.71
N LEU A 186 -4.91 -5.71 16.73
CA LEU A 186 -3.57 -5.70 16.14
C LEU A 186 -3.61 -4.90 14.83
N CYS A 187 -2.65 -4.00 14.63
CA CYS A 187 -2.50 -3.28 13.37
C CYS A 187 -1.13 -3.54 12.74
N ALA A 188 -1.08 -3.87 11.45
CA ALA A 188 0.15 -3.80 10.68
C ALA A 188 0.02 -2.79 9.54
N ASP A 189 0.92 -1.81 9.51
CA ASP A 189 1.08 -0.96 8.33
C ASP A 189 2.19 -1.49 7.41
N LEU A 190 2.39 -0.81 6.29
CA LEU A 190 3.46 -1.12 5.35
C LEU A 190 4.33 0.10 5.06
N VAL A 191 5.58 -0.14 4.65
CA VAL A 191 6.38 0.93 4.02
C VAL A 191 5.71 1.26 2.69
N CYS A 192 5.02 2.39 2.65
CA CYS A 192 4.19 2.78 1.52
C CYS A 192 4.93 3.80 0.66
N HIS A 193 5.04 3.52 -0.64
CA HIS A 193 5.57 4.46 -1.62
C HIS A 193 4.54 5.54 -2.03
N GLY A 194 3.26 5.17 -1.99
CA GLY A 194 2.15 5.95 -2.48
C GLY A 194 1.13 5.05 -3.15
N VAL A 195 -0.06 5.57 -3.42
CA VAL A 195 -1.15 4.80 -4.03
C VAL A 195 -1.48 5.32 -5.42
N PRO A 196 -1.54 4.43 -6.42
CA PRO A 196 -2.06 4.80 -7.72
C PRO A 196 -3.55 5.11 -7.78
N SER A 197 -3.94 5.89 -8.80
CA SER A 197 -5.34 6.21 -9.10
C SER A 197 -6.17 4.96 -9.45
N PRO A 198 -7.34 4.78 -8.80
CA PRO A 198 -8.33 3.78 -9.22
C PRO A 198 -8.83 3.95 -10.67
N ALA A 199 -9.01 5.18 -11.16
CA ALA A 199 -9.43 5.41 -12.55
C ALA A 199 -8.32 5.04 -13.55
N TRP A 200 -7.07 5.38 -13.26
CA TRP A 200 -5.94 4.95 -14.08
C TRP A 200 -5.81 3.44 -14.11
N PHE A 201 -5.96 2.77 -12.96
CA PHE A 201 -5.94 1.32 -12.89
C PHE A 201 -7.09 0.70 -13.68
N ARG A 202 -8.32 1.20 -13.53
CA ARG A 202 -9.49 0.73 -14.28
C ARG A 202 -9.29 0.87 -15.79
N LYS A 203 -8.73 1.99 -16.25
CA LYS A 203 -8.37 2.18 -17.66
C LYS A 203 -7.35 1.15 -18.13
N PHE A 204 -6.29 0.92 -17.35
CA PHE A 204 -5.31 -0.11 -17.65
C PHE A 204 -5.93 -1.50 -17.76
N ILE A 205 -6.80 -1.88 -16.81
CA ILE A 205 -7.53 -3.17 -16.83
C ILE A 205 -8.40 -3.28 -18.07
N ASN A 206 -9.25 -2.28 -18.33
CA ASN A 206 -10.20 -2.31 -19.44
C ASN A 206 -9.52 -2.41 -20.81
N GLU A 207 -8.39 -1.73 -21.01
CA GLU A 207 -7.63 -1.82 -22.26
C GLU A 207 -6.74 -3.07 -22.35
N SER A 208 -6.58 -3.83 -21.25
CA SER A 208 -5.78 -5.06 -21.19
C SER A 208 -6.62 -6.33 -21.23
N GLN A 209 -7.95 -6.23 -21.40
CA GLN A 209 -8.87 -7.36 -21.39
C GLN A 209 -9.87 -7.31 -22.56
N THR A 210 -10.47 -8.45 -22.87
CA THR A 210 -11.58 -8.58 -23.82
C THR A 210 -12.72 -9.38 -23.18
N GLU A 211 -13.88 -9.46 -23.83
CA GLU A 211 -15.01 -10.27 -23.33
C GLU A 211 -14.64 -11.74 -23.11
N SER A 212 -13.86 -12.31 -24.03
CA SER A 212 -13.36 -13.69 -23.97
C SER A 212 -12.17 -13.87 -23.02
N LYS A 213 -11.46 -12.79 -22.68
CA LYS A 213 -10.22 -12.81 -21.91
C LYS A 213 -10.25 -11.74 -20.81
N ARG A 214 -11.13 -11.94 -19.83
CA ARG A 214 -11.31 -11.04 -18.68
C ARG A 214 -10.22 -11.26 -17.64
N ILE A 215 -9.73 -10.19 -17.02
CA ILE A 215 -8.72 -10.29 -15.96
C ILE A 215 -9.41 -10.74 -14.66
N ILE A 216 -8.94 -11.84 -14.07
CA ILE A 216 -9.47 -12.37 -12.80
C ILE A 216 -8.56 -12.08 -11.61
N ASN A 217 -7.27 -11.88 -11.84
CA ASN A 217 -6.29 -11.58 -10.80
C ASN A 217 -5.01 -10.97 -11.38
N ILE A 218 -4.37 -10.08 -10.62
CA ILE A 218 -3.03 -9.56 -10.92
C ILE A 218 -2.13 -9.77 -9.71
N ASP A 219 -1.13 -10.62 -9.86
CA ASP A 219 -0.02 -10.76 -8.93
C ASP A 219 1.10 -9.80 -9.34
N PHE A 220 1.17 -8.66 -8.65
CA PHE A 220 2.17 -7.62 -8.91
C PHE A 220 3.58 -8.00 -8.45
N ARG A 221 3.76 -9.08 -7.68
CA ARG A 221 5.04 -9.47 -7.11
C ARG A 221 5.27 -10.96 -7.31
N ASN A 222 5.01 -11.41 -8.53
CA ASN A 222 5.16 -12.80 -8.88
C ASN A 222 6.63 -13.23 -8.79
N LYS A 223 6.89 -14.30 -8.03
CA LYS A 223 8.24 -14.78 -7.68
C LYS A 223 8.69 -16.02 -8.44
N GLU A 224 8.05 -16.35 -9.57
CA GLU A 224 8.33 -17.59 -10.31
C GLU A 224 9.81 -17.74 -10.72
N ILE A 225 10.54 -16.64 -10.90
CA ILE A 225 11.98 -16.66 -11.24
C ILE A 225 12.84 -15.82 -10.29
N GLY A 226 12.30 -15.46 -9.11
CA GLY A 226 12.99 -14.61 -8.14
C GLY A 226 12.14 -13.46 -7.59
N TRP A 227 12.56 -12.91 -6.45
CA TRP A 227 11.87 -11.87 -5.69
C TRP A 227 12.43 -10.46 -5.92
N ASN A 228 13.75 -10.37 -6.14
CA ASN A 228 14.50 -9.13 -6.23
C ASN A 228 13.99 -8.18 -7.34
N PHE A 229 14.34 -6.89 -7.23
CA PHE A 229 13.84 -5.86 -8.17
C PHE A 229 14.20 -6.16 -9.64
N SER A 230 15.33 -6.81 -9.90
CA SER A 230 15.73 -7.25 -11.25
C SER A 230 14.90 -8.40 -11.81
N THR A 231 14.29 -9.20 -10.95
CA THR A 231 13.51 -10.40 -11.27
C THR A 231 12.00 -10.20 -11.08
N ALA A 232 11.58 -9.11 -10.42
CA ALA A 232 10.19 -8.76 -10.16
C ALA A 232 9.31 -8.78 -11.43
N LYS A 233 8.24 -9.57 -11.36
CA LYS A 233 7.27 -9.78 -12.44
C LYS A 233 5.86 -9.41 -11.99
N VAL A 234 5.06 -9.03 -12.97
CA VAL A 234 3.60 -8.96 -12.88
C VAL A 234 3.04 -10.18 -13.61
N LYS A 235 2.21 -10.97 -12.94
CA LYS A 235 1.44 -12.05 -13.55
C LYS A 235 -0.05 -11.69 -13.56
N THR A 236 -0.59 -11.53 -14.76
CA THR A 236 -2.02 -11.28 -14.98
C THR A 236 -2.68 -12.59 -15.38
N ASN A 237 -3.67 -13.03 -14.62
CA ASN A 237 -4.43 -14.26 -14.88
C ASN A 237 -5.76 -13.91 -15.53
N TYR A 238 -6.20 -14.71 -16.49
CA TYR A 238 -7.40 -14.46 -17.28
C TYR A 238 -8.46 -15.56 -17.08
N SER A 239 -9.71 -15.23 -17.40
CA SER A 239 -10.87 -16.13 -17.30
C SER A 239 -10.80 -17.36 -18.19
N ASP A 240 -9.99 -17.33 -19.25
CA ASP A 240 -9.74 -18.46 -20.15
C ASP A 240 -8.69 -19.44 -19.61
N GLY A 241 -8.19 -19.22 -18.38
CA GLY A 241 -7.15 -20.02 -17.74
C GLY A 241 -5.73 -19.64 -18.16
N THR A 242 -5.55 -18.73 -19.13
CA THR A 242 -4.22 -18.28 -19.55
C THR A 242 -3.64 -17.25 -18.58
N SER A 243 -2.33 -17.00 -18.69
CA SER A 243 -1.66 -15.94 -17.93
C SER A 243 -0.68 -15.17 -18.79
N LEU A 244 -0.52 -13.88 -18.50
CA LEU A 244 0.53 -13.03 -19.06
C LEU A 244 1.53 -12.70 -17.95
N ILE A 245 2.80 -13.02 -18.18
CA ILE A 245 3.89 -12.70 -17.25
C ILE A 245 4.80 -11.65 -17.89
N GLU A 246 4.93 -10.51 -17.24
CA GLU A 246 5.80 -9.43 -17.68
C GLU A 246 6.77 -9.03 -16.58
N ARG A 247 7.98 -8.62 -16.98
CA ARG A 247 8.88 -7.93 -16.04
C ARG A 247 8.28 -6.59 -15.66
N TRP A 248 8.44 -6.17 -14.40
CA TRP A 248 7.91 -4.91 -13.87
C TRP A 248 8.17 -3.71 -14.78
N PHE A 249 9.40 -3.59 -15.28
CA PHE A 249 9.83 -2.48 -16.12
C PHE A 249 9.28 -2.52 -17.55
N ASN A 250 8.58 -3.58 -17.95
CA ASN A 250 7.87 -3.67 -19.23
C ASN A 250 6.37 -3.38 -19.08
N ASN A 251 5.82 -3.54 -17.88
CA ASN A 251 4.43 -3.28 -17.58
C ASN A 251 4.18 -1.77 -17.39
N SER A 252 3.38 -1.18 -18.28
CA SER A 252 3.21 0.28 -18.33
C SER A 252 2.60 0.88 -17.05
N TYR A 253 1.70 0.14 -16.40
CA TYR A 253 1.11 0.54 -15.13
C TYR A 253 2.18 0.61 -14.03
N MET A 254 2.97 -0.45 -13.86
CA MET A 254 4.05 -0.46 -12.86
C MET A 254 5.17 0.54 -13.15
N VAL A 255 5.47 0.81 -14.42
CA VAL A 255 6.42 1.88 -14.77
C VAL A 255 5.86 3.26 -14.43
N SER A 256 4.56 3.51 -14.60
CA SER A 256 3.94 4.78 -14.19
C SER A 256 3.96 4.99 -12.68
N PHE A 257 3.75 3.92 -11.90
CA PHE A 257 3.86 3.92 -10.44
C PHE A 257 5.30 4.17 -9.98
N SER A 258 6.27 3.40 -10.49
CA SER A 258 7.69 3.52 -10.09
C SER A 258 8.38 4.83 -10.53
N ARG A 259 7.76 5.58 -11.44
CA ARG A 259 8.19 6.93 -11.84
C ARG A 259 7.41 8.04 -11.13
N ASP A 260 6.56 7.66 -10.19
CA ASP A 260 5.76 8.56 -9.40
C ASP A 260 4.77 9.39 -10.23
N TYR A 261 4.40 8.97 -11.45
CA TYR A 261 3.48 9.75 -12.31
C TYR A 261 2.03 9.58 -11.88
N ALA A 262 1.70 8.40 -11.39
CA ALA A 262 0.33 7.98 -11.15
C ALA A 262 -0.05 8.00 -9.67
N LEU A 263 0.65 8.72 -8.79
CA LEU A 263 0.35 8.73 -7.35
C LEU A 263 -0.70 9.80 -6.99
N ARG A 264 -1.44 9.54 -5.91
CA ARG A 264 -2.29 10.54 -5.24
C ARG A 264 -1.46 11.76 -4.84
N GLU A 265 -2.03 12.95 -5.02
CA GLU A 265 -1.36 14.22 -4.75
C GLU A 265 -0.83 14.33 -3.29
N SER A 266 -1.60 13.88 -2.30
CA SER A 266 -1.16 13.83 -0.90
C SER A 266 0.04 12.90 -0.63
N CYS A 267 0.32 11.93 -1.51
CA CYS A 267 1.45 11.01 -1.32
C CYS A 267 2.82 11.70 -1.48
N TYR A 268 2.88 12.79 -2.24
CA TYR A 268 4.14 13.56 -2.42
C TYR A 268 4.50 14.42 -1.20
N ALA A 269 3.56 14.63 -0.29
CA ALA A 269 3.75 15.34 0.98
C ALA A 269 3.29 14.47 2.16
N CYS A 270 3.43 13.15 2.02
CA CYS A 270 2.87 12.18 2.97
C CYS A 270 3.48 12.38 4.37
N LYS A 271 2.63 12.67 5.37
CA LYS A 271 3.03 12.80 6.78
C LYS A 271 3.41 11.47 7.43
N PHE A 272 3.17 10.35 6.75
CA PHE A 272 3.43 9.00 7.25
C PHE A 272 4.72 8.35 6.70
N THR A 273 5.52 9.10 5.94
CA THR A 273 6.88 8.66 5.58
C THR A 273 7.83 8.98 6.73
N THR A 274 7.70 8.20 7.80
CA THR A 274 8.41 8.35 9.07
C THR A 274 8.69 6.98 9.68
N THR A 275 9.70 6.91 10.55
CA THR A 275 9.98 5.76 11.43
C THR A 275 9.06 5.73 12.64
N CYS A 276 8.32 6.81 12.91
CA CYS A 276 7.23 6.85 13.88
C CYS A 276 5.94 6.24 13.26
N ARG A 277 5.91 4.90 13.21
CA ARG A 277 4.88 4.11 12.51
C ARG A 277 3.51 4.16 13.20
N GLN A 278 2.49 3.68 12.51
CA GLN A 278 1.07 3.72 12.93
C GLN A 278 0.52 2.31 13.25
N GLY A 279 1.08 1.26 12.63
CA GLY A 279 0.84 -0.13 13.01
C GLY A 279 1.71 -0.57 14.18
N ASP A 280 1.23 -1.52 14.97
CA ASP A 280 2.03 -2.24 15.98
C ASP A 280 3.24 -2.94 15.34
N LEU A 281 3.06 -3.37 14.09
CA LEU A 281 4.09 -3.87 13.18
C LEU A 281 4.09 -3.05 11.89
N THR A 282 5.25 -2.95 11.24
CA THR A 282 5.35 -2.49 9.85
C THR A 282 5.98 -3.59 9.01
N LEU A 283 5.35 -3.94 7.90
CA LEU A 283 5.83 -4.96 6.97
C LEU A 283 6.28 -4.32 5.64
N ALA A 284 7.41 -4.76 5.13
CA ALA A 284 7.90 -4.34 3.81
C ALA A 284 8.80 -5.41 3.19
N ASP A 285 9.24 -5.18 1.97
CA ASP A 285 10.42 -5.86 1.45
C ASP A 285 11.67 -5.36 2.15
N TYR A 286 12.55 -6.27 2.55
CA TYR A 286 13.86 -5.89 3.05
C TYR A 286 14.82 -5.62 1.88
N TRP A 287 14.53 -4.57 1.13
CA TRP A 287 15.35 -4.20 -0.01
C TRP A 287 16.82 -4.00 0.39
N LYS A 288 17.72 -4.55 -0.43
CA LYS A 288 19.18 -4.50 -0.23
C LYS A 288 19.66 -5.18 1.06
N VAL A 289 18.86 -6.06 1.68
CA VAL A 289 19.27 -6.79 2.89
C VAL A 289 20.61 -7.50 2.68
N ALA A 290 20.81 -8.15 1.52
CA ALA A 290 22.03 -8.86 1.18
C ALA A 290 23.31 -8.00 1.10
N MET A 291 23.19 -6.67 0.98
CA MET A 291 24.37 -5.80 0.99
C MET A 291 25.07 -5.77 2.36
N LYS A 292 24.33 -6.07 3.43
CA LYS A 292 24.86 -6.11 4.81
C LYS A 292 24.72 -7.51 5.43
N TYR A 293 23.61 -8.18 5.16
CA TYR A 293 23.26 -9.52 5.65
C TYR A 293 23.00 -10.46 4.46
N PRO A 294 24.05 -10.88 3.72
CA PRO A 294 23.91 -11.75 2.56
C PRO A 294 23.17 -13.06 2.85
N GLU A 295 23.26 -13.57 4.07
CA GLU A 295 22.58 -14.78 4.55
C GLU A 295 21.04 -14.68 4.53
N TYR A 296 20.48 -13.47 4.49
CA TYR A 296 19.03 -13.26 4.48
C TYR A 296 18.40 -13.24 3.09
N ASP A 297 19.16 -13.41 2.00
CA ASP A 297 18.62 -13.43 0.62
C ASP A 297 19.40 -14.38 -0.30
N THR A 298 19.82 -15.53 0.23
CA THR A 298 20.59 -16.53 -0.52
C THR A 298 19.75 -17.25 -1.59
N GLU A 299 18.44 -17.35 -1.39
CA GLU A 299 17.54 -18.13 -2.25
C GLU A 299 16.65 -17.29 -3.18
N ASP A 300 16.69 -15.95 -3.08
CA ASP A 300 15.79 -15.02 -3.82
C ASP A 300 14.28 -15.38 -3.69
N LYS A 301 13.90 -16.04 -2.58
CA LYS A 301 12.51 -16.40 -2.22
C LYS A 301 11.78 -15.27 -1.51
N GLY A 302 12.51 -14.22 -1.15
CA GLY A 302 11.99 -12.98 -0.58
C GLY A 302 12.01 -12.93 0.94
N THR A 303 12.39 -11.76 1.43
CA THR A 303 12.64 -11.50 2.85
C THR A 303 11.95 -10.22 3.26
N SER A 304 11.10 -10.34 4.27
CA SER A 304 10.37 -9.20 4.80
C SER A 304 11.23 -8.42 5.78
N LEU A 305 11.18 -7.10 5.64
CA LEU A 305 11.52 -6.17 6.71
C LEU A 305 10.33 -6.12 7.65
N VAL A 306 10.57 -6.35 8.94
CA VAL A 306 9.58 -6.21 10.00
C VAL A 306 10.11 -5.15 10.98
N LEU A 307 9.37 -4.06 11.10
CA LEU A 307 9.58 -3.10 12.20
C LEU A 307 8.59 -3.42 13.32
N VAL A 308 9.09 -3.57 14.53
CA VAL A 308 8.26 -3.73 15.72
C VAL A 308 8.13 -2.38 16.41
N ASN A 309 6.91 -1.84 16.39
CA ASN A 309 6.63 -0.47 16.78
C ASN A 309 5.95 -0.36 18.15
N SER A 310 5.47 -1.48 18.71
CA SER A 310 4.85 -1.54 20.04
C SER A 310 5.13 -2.85 20.75
N ARG A 311 4.97 -2.87 22.07
CA ARG A 311 5.05 -4.11 22.88
C ARG A 311 4.02 -5.16 22.43
N LYS A 312 2.82 -4.71 22.03
CA LYS A 312 1.78 -5.56 21.45
C LYS A 312 2.26 -6.22 20.14
N GLY A 313 2.90 -5.45 19.26
CA GLY A 313 3.51 -5.99 18.04
C GLY A 313 4.59 -7.03 18.33
N GLN A 314 5.44 -6.76 19.33
CA GLN A 314 6.47 -7.71 19.77
C GLN A 314 5.87 -9.03 20.25
N ALA A 315 4.84 -8.96 21.10
CA ALA A 315 4.17 -10.15 21.64
C ALA A 315 3.57 -11.03 20.53
N TRP A 316 2.91 -10.42 19.54
CA TRP A 316 2.36 -11.14 18.39
C TRP A 316 3.44 -11.76 17.50
N LEU A 317 4.56 -11.06 17.27
CA LEU A 317 5.67 -11.60 16.51
C LEU A 317 6.31 -12.80 17.23
N THR A 318 6.57 -12.68 18.53
CA THR A 318 7.10 -13.77 19.38
C THR A 318 6.17 -14.97 19.39
N ARG A 319 4.85 -14.78 19.46
CA ARG A 319 3.85 -15.87 19.37
C ARG A 319 3.96 -16.65 18.06
N CYS A 320 4.37 -15.99 16.98
CA CYS A 320 4.48 -16.56 15.65
C CYS A 320 5.87 -17.13 15.32
N GLN A 321 6.86 -17.02 16.22
CA GLN A 321 8.26 -17.33 15.94
C GLN A 321 8.48 -18.77 15.46
N ALA A 322 7.68 -19.74 15.91
CA ALA A 322 7.82 -21.14 15.49
C ALA A 322 7.48 -21.37 14.00
N LYS A 323 6.81 -20.42 13.35
CA LYS A 323 6.45 -20.46 11.92
C LYS A 323 7.26 -19.48 11.07
N LEU A 324 8.20 -18.77 11.69
CA LEU A 324 8.99 -17.72 11.04
C LEU A 324 10.48 -17.98 11.26
N PHE A 325 11.27 -17.79 10.22
CA PHE A 325 12.63 -17.34 10.45
C PHE A 325 12.59 -15.88 10.91
N ILE A 326 13.39 -15.54 11.93
CA ILE A 326 13.56 -14.17 12.43
C ILE A 326 15.05 -13.91 12.66
N GLY A 327 15.62 -13.00 11.88
CA GLY A 327 16.97 -12.48 12.01
C GLY A 327 16.96 -11.01 12.41
N THR A 328 17.95 -10.56 13.17
CA THR A 328 18.05 -9.15 13.58
C THR A 328 18.48 -8.26 12.41
N GLY A 329 18.12 -6.99 12.44
CA GLY A 329 18.62 -5.98 11.51
C GLY A 329 18.74 -4.63 12.18
N ASP A 330 19.15 -3.62 11.42
CA ASP A 330 19.27 -2.24 11.91
C ASP A 330 18.46 -1.26 11.06
N LEU A 331 18.02 -0.18 11.73
CA LEU A 331 17.12 0.80 11.15
C LEU A 331 17.79 1.63 10.04
N GLU A 332 19.08 1.92 10.16
CA GLU A 332 19.82 2.67 9.16
C GLU A 332 19.84 1.92 7.82
N HIS A 333 20.16 0.62 7.85
CA HIS A 333 20.13 -0.22 6.65
C HIS A 333 18.71 -0.39 6.10
N ALA A 334 17.72 -0.56 6.97
CA ALA A 334 16.32 -0.60 6.57
C ALA A 334 15.90 0.67 5.80
N ILE A 335 16.29 1.86 6.27
CA ILE A 335 16.03 3.15 5.61
C ILE A 335 16.74 3.23 4.24
N LEU A 336 17.96 2.73 4.12
CA LEU A 336 18.73 2.73 2.87
C LEU A 336 18.07 1.89 1.76
N GLY A 337 17.39 0.80 2.14
CA GLY A 337 16.54 -0.01 1.27
C GLY A 337 15.16 0.60 1.04
N ASN A 338 14.62 1.28 2.03
CA ASN A 338 13.24 1.77 2.10
C ASN A 338 13.18 3.28 2.42
N PRO A 339 13.51 4.17 1.46
CA PRO A 339 13.60 5.61 1.72
C PRO A 339 12.27 6.25 2.14
N MET A 340 11.15 5.59 1.86
CA MET A 340 9.81 6.00 2.30
C MET A 340 9.61 5.92 3.81
N LEU A 341 10.57 5.38 4.56
CA LEU A 341 10.62 5.48 6.02
C LEU A 341 11.01 6.87 6.52
N VAL A 342 11.57 7.75 5.68
CA VAL A 342 12.05 9.07 6.12
C VAL A 342 11.67 10.22 5.21
N ARG A 343 11.20 9.95 3.98
CA ARG A 343 10.75 10.99 3.05
C ARG A 343 9.74 10.48 2.03
N PRO A 344 8.82 11.33 1.54
CA PRO A 344 7.86 10.95 0.50
C PRO A 344 8.51 10.86 -0.88
N ALA A 345 7.75 10.29 -1.83
CA ALA A 345 8.09 10.32 -3.25
C ALA A 345 8.18 11.77 -3.76
N SER A 346 9.06 12.02 -4.72
CA SER A 346 9.22 13.36 -5.30
C SER A 346 8.15 13.59 -6.36
N ARG A 347 7.42 14.70 -6.28
CA ARG A 347 6.37 15.05 -7.25
C ARG A 347 6.95 15.36 -8.62
N PRO A 348 6.65 14.58 -9.68
CA PRO A 348 7.16 14.87 -11.01
C PRO A 348 6.46 16.08 -11.64
N ILE A 349 7.22 16.91 -12.36
CA ILE A 349 6.67 18.06 -13.10
C ILE A 349 5.56 17.62 -14.07
N VAL A 350 5.75 16.46 -14.70
CA VAL A 350 4.84 15.88 -15.71
C VAL A 350 3.57 15.25 -15.12
N ARG A 351 3.40 15.23 -13.79
CA ARG A 351 2.31 14.47 -13.15
C ARG A 351 0.91 14.98 -13.54
N ASN A 352 0.70 16.29 -13.58
CA ASN A 352 -0.60 16.86 -13.99
C ASN A 352 -0.89 16.54 -15.46
N ASP A 353 0.11 16.70 -16.33
CA ASP A 353 -0.02 16.33 -17.74
C ASP A 353 -0.26 14.83 -17.90
N PHE A 354 0.30 13.99 -17.04
CA PHE A 354 0.07 12.55 -17.07
C PHE A 354 -1.40 12.23 -16.85
N TYR A 355 -2.02 12.79 -15.82
CA TYR A 355 -3.45 12.58 -15.55
C TYR A 355 -4.36 13.19 -16.60
N ARG A 356 -4.09 14.42 -17.07
CA ARG A 356 -4.84 15.02 -18.17
C ARG A 356 -4.79 14.15 -19.42
N HIS A 357 -3.61 13.68 -19.82
CA HIS A 357 -3.52 12.77 -20.97
C HIS A 357 -4.10 11.39 -20.66
N ALA A 358 -4.17 10.95 -19.40
CA ALA A 358 -4.73 9.65 -19.04
C ALA A 358 -6.25 9.56 -19.24
N SER A 359 -6.97 10.69 -19.14
CA SER A 359 -8.40 10.75 -19.48
C SER A 359 -8.64 10.80 -20.99
N GLU A 360 -7.68 11.28 -21.78
CA GLU A 360 -7.84 11.54 -23.22
C GLU A 360 -7.20 10.47 -24.14
N MET A 361 -6.11 9.84 -23.69
CA MET A 361 -5.28 8.95 -24.52
C MET A 361 -5.42 7.49 -24.11
N SER A 362 -5.21 6.55 -25.04
CA SER A 362 -5.07 5.12 -24.70
C SER A 362 -3.82 4.83 -23.87
N VAL A 363 -3.81 3.71 -23.16
CA VAL A 363 -2.65 3.18 -22.42
C VAL A 363 -1.43 3.06 -23.34
N ASN A 364 -1.63 2.64 -24.60
CA ASN A 364 -0.55 2.54 -25.59
C ASN A 364 0.01 3.91 -26.01
N GLN A 365 -0.83 4.92 -26.17
CA GLN A 365 -0.38 6.30 -26.45
C GLN A 365 0.40 6.86 -25.25
N LEU A 366 -0.08 6.67 -24.02
CA LEU A 366 0.63 7.05 -22.80
C LEU A 366 1.97 6.34 -22.66
N ARG A 367 2.00 5.03 -22.95
CA ARG A 367 3.22 4.21 -22.94
C ARG A 367 4.28 4.77 -23.87
N ARG A 368 3.90 5.28 -25.04
CA ARG A 368 4.82 5.94 -26.00
C ARG A 368 5.24 7.32 -25.50
N LYS A 369 4.27 8.19 -25.17
CA LYS A 369 4.48 9.60 -24.76
C LYS A 369 5.37 9.71 -23.52
N TYR A 370 5.05 8.94 -22.48
CA TYR A 370 5.78 8.94 -21.20
C TYR A 370 6.86 7.86 -21.11
N GLN A 371 7.07 7.09 -22.18
CA GLN A 371 8.05 6.00 -22.24
C GLN A 371 7.87 5.02 -21.07
N LEU A 372 6.64 4.54 -20.83
CA LEU A 372 6.28 3.63 -19.73
C LEU A 372 6.73 2.20 -20.00
N HIS A 373 8.00 2.03 -20.35
CA HIS A 373 8.66 0.77 -20.62
C HIS A 373 10.16 0.94 -20.41
N ARG A 374 10.88 -0.18 -20.27
CA ARG A 374 12.33 -0.17 -20.19
C ARG A 374 12.91 0.31 -21.51
N ARG A 375 13.69 1.39 -21.46
CA ARG A 375 14.46 1.84 -22.63
C ARG A 375 15.41 0.72 -23.09
N PRO A 376 15.57 0.49 -24.40
CA PRO A 376 16.53 -0.47 -24.92
C PRO A 376 17.96 -0.11 -24.48
N ILE A 377 18.83 -1.12 -24.41
CA ILE A 377 20.12 -1.05 -23.72
C ILE A 377 21.02 0.06 -24.25
N TRP A 378 21.01 0.30 -25.57
CA TRP A 378 21.78 1.35 -26.24
C TRP A 378 21.39 2.76 -25.77
N ARG A 379 20.09 3.05 -25.57
CA ARG A 379 19.63 4.34 -25.02
C ARG A 379 20.05 4.52 -23.56
N ARG A 380 20.16 3.43 -22.81
CA ARG A 380 20.63 3.46 -21.40
C ARG A 380 22.13 3.73 -21.34
N ILE A 381 22.91 3.12 -22.23
CA ILE A 381 24.36 3.36 -22.37
C ILE A 381 24.59 4.82 -22.75
N LEU A 382 23.89 5.35 -23.77
CA LEU A 382 23.96 6.76 -24.16
C LEU A 382 23.62 7.71 -23.01
N ALA A 383 22.58 7.43 -22.22
CA ALA A 383 22.21 8.26 -21.07
C ALA A 383 23.23 8.17 -19.91
N ALA A 384 23.88 7.03 -19.72
CA ALA A 384 24.97 6.87 -18.75
C ALA A 384 26.22 7.64 -19.19
N LEU A 385 26.59 7.54 -20.47
CA LEU A 385 27.68 8.29 -21.08
C LEU A 385 27.44 9.80 -20.99
N ARG A 386 26.25 10.29 -21.35
CA ARG A 386 25.89 11.71 -21.20
C ARG A 386 26.03 12.22 -19.77
N ARG A 387 25.62 11.42 -18.76
CA ARG A 387 25.78 11.78 -17.34
C ARG A 387 27.24 11.79 -16.88
N ARG A 388 28.07 10.89 -17.42
CA ARG A 388 29.51 10.83 -17.14
C ARG A 388 30.25 12.00 -17.77
N VAL A 389 29.92 12.33 -19.03
CA VAL A 389 30.43 13.51 -19.74
C VAL A 389 30.04 14.78 -19.00
N LYS A 390 28.76 14.93 -18.61
CA LYS A 390 28.31 16.10 -17.84
C LYS A 390 29.07 16.25 -16.53
N ARG A 391 29.29 15.16 -15.78
CA ARG A 391 30.09 15.21 -14.55
C ARG A 391 31.54 15.61 -14.79
N LEU A 392 32.16 15.12 -15.87
CA LEU A 392 33.54 15.47 -16.21
C LEU A 392 33.67 16.95 -16.59
N VAL A 393 32.69 17.50 -17.31
CA VAL A 393 32.61 18.93 -17.66
C VAL A 393 32.34 19.78 -16.41
N ASP A 394 31.46 19.36 -15.52
CA ASP A 394 31.16 20.06 -14.27
C ASP A 394 32.31 19.99 -13.23
N THR A 395 33.29 19.09 -13.39
CA THR A 395 34.52 19.01 -12.56
C THR A 395 35.74 19.68 -13.20
N SER A 396 35.59 20.27 -14.38
CA SER A 396 36.67 20.99 -15.10
C SER A 396 36.43 22.51 -15.17
N VAL A 397 35.53 23.02 -14.33
CA VAL A 397 35.35 24.42 -13.94
C VAL A 397 35.52 24.49 -12.44
#